data_AF-A0A661NHX0-F1
#
_entry.id   AF-A0A661NHX0-F1
#
_cell.length_a   1.000
_cell.length_b   1.000
_cell.length_c   1.000
_cell.angle_alpha   90.00
_cell.angle_beta   90.00
_cell.angle_gamma   90.00
#
_symmetry.space_group_name_H-M   'P 1'
#
loop_
_entity.id
_entity.type
_entity.pdbx_description
1 polymer ?
#
loop_
_entity_poly.entity_id
_entity_poly.type
_entity_poly.pdbx_seq_one_letter_code
_entity_poly.pdbx_strand_id
1 'polypeptide(L)'
;MILGVVLSSGCEDGSVGSDGGRGDTGVADSGSGDTGIIDASFPDAGSEGVGGIVRYEDRPYDSGGFTGEIVPTAARGVAVELWTDGAEVARTRTDDAGLFVFLDTGIGPGAAVTVRALADTAVGDHHARVQTPRTPVQTYAVEVPARVGDGDVQLLARYEDGLGGAFNIADAAYRAFVVYSPHVGAAGPTVTFAWERGYAFPCSSCYDDEDDEISIGGQFDDTDEYDDDIVLHELGHYFVERYSRDTSPGGSHRDRQVTPEHAYGEGLAYFFAAMIDASEVIVDTYEGSLRVTDIERVTLGGATHDDFLGTSTGGLGGDLREEIVAGVLWDAFDPASGDEAFDGVALGVAGQLELLVDVLSDPRATDYGATGVDLADFLHALECSAGVPAADVQALADDRAFPYVAGGGC
;
A
#
# COMPACT_ATOMS: atom_id res chain seq x y z
N MET A 1 -14.47 -24.47 -23.70
CA MET A 1 -15.30 -23.61 -22.83
C MET A 1 -15.04 -24.10 -21.43
N ILE A 2 -13.92 -23.64 -20.87
CA ILE A 2 -13.58 -23.84 -19.47
C ILE A 2 -14.02 -22.54 -18.82
N LEU A 3 -14.96 -22.65 -17.88
CA LEU A 3 -15.44 -21.55 -17.06
C LEU A 3 -14.31 -21.28 -16.06
N GLY A 4 -13.63 -20.14 -16.19
CA GLY A 4 -12.67 -19.67 -15.19
C GLY A 4 -13.43 -19.33 -13.91
N VAL A 5 -12.85 -19.73 -12.78
CA VAL A 5 -13.30 -19.31 -11.46
C VAL A 5 -12.54 -18.01 -11.20
N VAL A 6 -13.27 -16.91 -11.05
CA VAL A 6 -12.71 -15.62 -10.62
C VAL A 6 -12.26 -15.80 -9.18
N LEU A 7 -10.97 -15.61 -8.91
CA LEU A 7 -10.39 -15.54 -7.57
C LEU A 7 -10.32 -14.06 -7.23
N SER A 8 -11.17 -13.60 -6.32
CA SER A 8 -11.12 -12.24 -5.76
C SER A 8 -11.03 -12.41 -4.25
N SER A 9 -9.93 -11.97 -3.65
CA SER A 9 -9.88 -11.58 -2.24
C SER A 9 -10.75 -10.33 -2.11
N GLY A 10 -11.60 -10.27 -1.09
CA GLY A 10 -12.54 -9.17 -0.96
C GLY A 10 -12.91 -8.97 0.50
N CYS A 11 -12.73 -7.74 0.97
CA CYS A 11 -13.11 -7.30 2.31
C CYS A 11 -14.64 -7.07 2.37
N GLU A 12 -15.44 -8.11 2.63
CA GLU A 12 -16.90 -7.97 2.80
C GLU A 12 -17.33 -7.61 4.24
N ASP A 13 -18.28 -6.66 4.36
CA ASP A 13 -18.72 -5.99 5.61
C ASP A 13 -19.59 -6.78 6.60
N GLY A 14 -19.39 -6.47 7.89
CA GLY A 14 -20.31 -6.77 8.99
C GLY A 14 -20.24 -5.72 10.10
N SER A 15 -21.30 -4.91 10.26
CA SER A 15 -21.37 -3.84 11.26
C SER A 15 -21.76 -4.34 12.66
N VAL A 16 -20.99 -4.01 13.70
CA VAL A 16 -21.46 -4.04 15.11
C VAL A 16 -20.80 -2.93 15.94
N GLY A 17 -21.63 -2.26 16.76
CA GLY A 17 -21.34 -0.97 17.40
C GLY A 17 -20.45 -0.97 18.65
N SER A 18 -19.99 0.25 18.91
CA SER A 18 -19.07 0.72 19.96
C SER A 18 -19.63 0.72 21.39
N ASP A 19 -18.75 0.49 22.38
CA ASP A 19 -18.67 1.34 23.59
C ASP A 19 -17.36 1.12 24.38
N GLY A 20 -16.79 2.20 24.93
CA GLY A 20 -15.86 2.14 26.08
C GLY A 20 -14.41 2.57 25.87
N GLY A 21 -14.09 3.82 26.24
CA GLY A 21 -12.77 4.44 26.04
C GLY A 21 -11.65 4.17 27.08
N ARG A 22 -10.48 4.73 26.70
CA ARG A 22 -9.52 5.53 27.49
C ARG A 22 -8.16 4.88 27.78
N GLY A 23 -7.08 5.54 27.33
CA GLY A 23 -5.71 5.34 27.85
C GLY A 23 -4.60 5.96 27.01
N ASP A 24 -4.44 7.28 27.09
CA ASP A 24 -3.32 8.08 26.55
C ASP A 24 -1.98 7.71 27.22
N THR A 25 -0.97 7.37 26.40
CA THR A 25 0.45 7.59 26.72
C THR A 25 1.22 7.98 25.45
N GLY A 26 1.35 9.29 25.24
CA GLY A 26 2.17 9.82 24.15
C GLY A 26 3.68 9.56 24.24
N VAL A 27 4.31 9.63 23.08
CA VAL A 27 5.74 9.92 22.91
C VAL A 27 5.90 11.02 21.86
N ALA A 28 6.24 12.20 22.38
CA ALA A 28 6.98 13.33 21.79
C ALA A 28 6.98 13.54 20.27
N ASP A 29 6.02 14.34 19.82
CA ASP A 29 6.21 15.35 18.77
C ASP A 29 7.32 16.34 19.20
N SER A 30 8.34 16.46 18.34
CA SER A 30 9.21 17.62 18.31
C SER A 30 9.40 18.08 16.87
N GLY A 31 8.40 18.78 16.34
CA GLY A 31 8.40 19.19 14.93
C GLY A 31 7.90 20.58 14.57
N SER A 32 7.44 21.43 15.51
CA SER A 32 7.28 22.89 15.37
C SER A 32 6.62 23.40 14.07
N GLY A 33 5.35 23.78 14.18
CA GLY A 33 4.60 24.48 13.15
C GLY A 33 5.38 25.57 12.41
N ASP A 34 5.39 25.44 11.10
CA ASP A 34 5.49 26.54 10.16
C ASP A 34 4.38 26.31 9.13
N THR A 35 3.54 27.31 8.87
CA THR A 35 2.66 27.33 7.68
C THR A 35 3.50 27.60 6.43
N GLY A 36 4.63 26.91 6.33
CA GLY A 36 5.68 27.12 5.37
C GLY A 36 5.24 26.56 4.05
N ILE A 37 4.85 27.44 3.14
CA ILE A 37 5.18 27.26 1.74
C ILE A 37 6.66 26.86 1.74
N ILE A 38 6.96 25.57 1.56
CA ILE A 38 8.30 25.14 1.24
C ILE A 38 8.63 25.96 -0.01
N ASP A 39 9.58 26.88 0.13
CA ASP A 39 10.19 27.62 -0.97
C ASP A 39 10.99 26.60 -1.78
N ALA A 40 10.27 25.70 -2.45
CA ALA A 40 10.81 24.79 -3.43
C ALA A 40 11.34 25.71 -4.52
N SER A 41 12.67 25.85 -4.58
CA SER A 41 13.30 26.59 -5.65
C SER A 41 12.91 25.91 -6.96
N PHE A 42 11.97 26.51 -7.69
CA PHE A 42 11.49 25.97 -8.94
C PHE A 42 12.67 25.70 -9.88
N PRO A 43 12.62 24.61 -10.65
CA PRO A 43 13.65 24.35 -11.66
C PRO A 43 13.72 25.54 -12.63
N ASP A 44 14.95 25.97 -12.95
CA ASP A 44 15.16 27.01 -13.97
C ASP A 44 14.82 26.44 -15.35
N ALA A 45 13.60 26.71 -15.81
CA ALA A 45 13.12 26.29 -17.11
C ALA A 45 13.72 27.14 -18.26
N GLY A 46 14.40 28.25 -17.96
CA GLY A 46 14.83 29.22 -18.96
C GLY A 46 13.67 29.86 -19.73
N SER A 47 13.97 30.67 -20.76
CA SER A 47 12.95 31.37 -21.55
C SER A 47 12.18 30.49 -22.54
N GLU A 48 12.63 29.27 -22.77
CA GLU A 48 12.08 28.32 -23.76
C GLU A 48 11.54 27.03 -23.11
N GLY A 49 11.61 26.92 -21.79
CA GLY A 49 11.05 25.81 -21.03
C GLY A 49 9.74 26.13 -20.33
N VAL A 50 9.17 25.13 -19.69
CA VAL A 50 8.02 25.26 -18.79
C VAL A 50 8.31 24.43 -17.55
N GLY A 51 8.25 25.03 -16.37
CA GLY A 51 8.51 24.36 -15.09
C GLY A 51 7.43 24.65 -14.07
N GLY A 52 7.34 23.81 -13.05
CA GLY A 52 6.32 23.95 -12.04
C GLY A 52 6.31 22.85 -11.00
N ILE A 53 5.18 22.73 -10.31
CA ILE A 53 4.92 21.74 -9.28
C ILE A 53 3.52 21.15 -9.45
N VAL A 54 3.40 19.85 -9.19
CA VAL A 54 2.13 19.15 -9.06
C VAL A 54 1.93 18.76 -7.61
N ARG A 55 0.77 19.13 -7.07
CA ARG A 55 0.31 18.73 -5.73
C ARG A 55 -1.07 18.10 -5.81
N TYR A 56 -1.43 17.34 -4.79
CA TYR A 56 -2.79 16.91 -4.52
C TYR A 56 -3.21 17.33 -3.12
N GLU A 57 -4.50 17.50 -2.90
CA GLU A 57 -5.07 17.72 -1.57
C GLU A 57 -5.32 16.36 -0.92
N ASP A 58 -4.50 16.06 0.08
CA ASP A 58 -4.53 14.84 0.87
C ASP A 58 -5.41 14.99 2.12
N ARG A 59 -5.82 13.86 2.72
CA ARG A 59 -6.57 13.78 3.97
C ARG A 59 -5.81 12.96 5.00
N PRO A 60 -4.93 13.60 5.80
CA PRO A 60 -4.19 12.89 6.84
C PRO A 60 -5.13 12.25 7.87
N TYR A 61 -4.79 11.04 8.27
CA TYR A 61 -5.41 10.30 9.36
C TYR A 61 -4.38 9.88 10.41
N ASP A 62 -4.87 9.56 11.60
CA ASP A 62 -4.12 8.88 12.65
C ASP A 62 -4.95 7.69 13.18
N SER A 63 -4.52 7.08 14.29
CA SER A 63 -5.27 5.97 14.91
C SER A 63 -6.66 6.36 15.43
N GLY A 64 -7.02 7.65 15.43
CA GLY A 64 -8.35 8.18 15.66
C GLY A 64 -9.17 8.45 14.39
N GLY A 65 -8.63 8.13 13.21
CA GLY A 65 -9.22 8.36 11.89
C GLY A 65 -8.78 9.69 11.26
N PHE A 66 -9.54 10.19 10.29
CA PHE A 66 -9.19 11.46 9.63
C PHE A 66 -9.10 12.62 10.62
N THR A 67 -7.99 13.35 10.56
CA THR A 67 -7.73 14.55 11.37
C THR A 67 -8.70 15.71 11.07
N GLY A 68 -9.35 15.66 9.91
CA GLY A 68 -10.18 16.72 9.37
C GLY A 68 -9.40 17.81 8.62
N GLU A 69 -8.07 17.69 8.55
CA GLU A 69 -7.22 18.55 7.75
C GLU A 69 -7.27 18.15 6.27
N ILE A 70 -7.01 19.14 5.41
CA ILE A 70 -6.78 18.93 3.98
C ILE A 70 -5.42 19.57 3.68
N VAL A 71 -4.47 18.74 3.26
CA VAL A 71 -3.06 19.16 3.16
C VAL A 71 -2.59 19.06 1.71
N PRO A 72 -2.05 20.13 1.12
CA PRO A 72 -1.41 20.04 -0.19
C PRO A 72 -0.11 19.22 -0.12
N THR A 73 -0.14 18.01 -0.67
CA THR A 73 0.97 17.05 -0.72
C THR A 73 1.58 17.00 -2.12
N ALA A 74 2.89 16.74 -2.22
CA ALA A 74 3.57 16.60 -3.51
C ALA A 74 3.07 15.36 -4.26
N ALA A 75 2.72 15.48 -5.54
CA ALA A 75 2.41 14.31 -6.36
C ALA A 75 3.71 13.74 -6.94
N ARG A 76 4.17 12.59 -6.45
CA ARG A 76 5.50 12.03 -6.76
C ARG A 76 5.47 11.07 -7.93
N GLY A 77 6.48 11.19 -8.79
CA GLY A 77 6.66 10.33 -9.97
C GLY A 77 5.56 10.43 -11.02
N VAL A 78 4.62 11.36 -10.90
CA VAL A 78 3.45 11.45 -11.79
C VAL A 78 3.82 11.96 -13.18
N ALA A 79 3.18 11.43 -14.22
CA ALA A 79 3.38 11.87 -15.58
C ALA A 79 2.85 13.30 -15.76
N VAL A 80 3.66 14.16 -16.40
CA VAL A 80 3.28 15.51 -16.78
C VAL A 80 3.47 15.67 -18.28
N GLU A 81 2.43 16.13 -18.97
CA GLU A 81 2.40 16.33 -20.40
C GLU A 81 2.28 17.83 -20.72
N LEU A 82 2.97 18.24 -21.80
CA LEU A 82 2.85 19.56 -22.39
C LEU A 82 2.05 19.46 -23.69
N TRP A 83 1.00 20.26 -23.81
CA TRP A 83 0.06 20.25 -24.93
C TRP A 83 0.02 21.60 -25.64
N THR A 84 -0.04 21.56 -26.98
CA THR A 84 -0.33 22.72 -27.83
C THR A 84 -1.25 22.32 -28.97
N ASP A 85 -2.20 23.19 -29.33
CA ASP A 85 -3.14 22.97 -30.44
C ASP A 85 -3.85 21.60 -30.42
N GLY A 86 -4.11 21.06 -29.22
CA GLY A 86 -4.78 19.76 -29.03
C GLY A 86 -3.89 18.54 -29.25
N ALA A 87 -2.56 18.67 -29.23
CA ALA A 87 -1.61 17.56 -29.29
C ALA A 87 -0.58 17.62 -28.16
N GLU A 88 -0.22 16.46 -27.62
CA GLU A 88 0.94 16.29 -26.75
C GLU A 88 2.22 16.54 -27.55
N VAL A 89 3.10 17.40 -27.03
CA VAL A 89 4.38 17.75 -27.65
C VAL A 89 5.59 17.40 -26.79
N ALA A 90 5.40 17.23 -25.48
CA ALA A 90 6.43 16.73 -24.58
C ALA A 90 5.80 16.02 -23.37
N ARG A 91 6.58 15.14 -22.74
CA ARG A 91 6.22 14.42 -21.50
C ARG A 91 7.43 14.37 -20.58
N THR A 92 7.19 14.53 -19.28
CA THR A 92 8.15 14.36 -18.20
C THR A 92 7.46 13.70 -17.00
N ARG A 93 8.16 13.57 -15.88
CA ARG A 93 7.58 13.15 -14.59
C ARG A 93 7.98 14.13 -13.49
N THR A 94 7.20 14.18 -12.43
CA THR A 94 7.58 14.90 -11.22
C THR A 94 8.67 14.17 -10.44
N ASP A 95 9.49 14.91 -9.71
CA ASP A 95 10.40 14.36 -8.68
C ASP A 95 9.70 14.15 -7.32
N ASP A 96 10.47 13.77 -6.29
CA ASP A 96 9.95 13.57 -4.92
C ASP A 96 9.33 14.82 -4.29
N ALA A 97 9.65 16.02 -4.79
CA ALA A 97 9.08 17.28 -4.34
C ALA A 97 7.86 17.70 -5.18
N GLY A 98 7.45 16.87 -6.14
CA GLY A 98 6.37 17.17 -7.08
C GLY A 98 6.79 18.12 -8.20
N LEU A 99 8.09 18.45 -8.31
CA LEU A 99 8.59 19.43 -9.28
C LEU A 99 8.74 18.78 -10.66
N PHE A 100 8.43 19.53 -11.71
CA PHE A 100 8.67 19.10 -13.08
C PHE A 100 9.28 20.23 -13.91
N VAL A 101 9.96 19.85 -14.99
CA VAL A 101 10.47 20.80 -15.98
C VAL A 101 10.47 20.18 -17.38
N PHE A 102 10.06 20.98 -18.35
CA PHE A 102 10.30 20.77 -19.78
C PHE A 102 11.38 21.74 -20.21
N LEU A 103 12.54 21.23 -20.60
CA LEU A 103 13.61 22.03 -21.18
C LEU A 103 13.46 22.07 -22.70
N ASP A 104 13.80 23.20 -23.31
CA ASP A 104 13.90 23.38 -24.77
C ASP A 104 12.69 22.79 -25.52
N THR A 105 11.48 23.26 -25.19
CA THR A 105 10.21 22.71 -25.70
C THR A 105 10.08 22.72 -27.23
N GLY A 106 10.94 23.47 -27.93
CA GLY A 106 10.84 23.72 -29.37
C GLY A 106 9.68 24.66 -29.72
N ILE A 107 9.01 25.21 -28.72
CA ILE A 107 7.91 26.17 -28.83
C ILE A 107 8.46 27.56 -28.51
N GLY A 108 8.04 28.57 -29.28
CA GLY A 108 8.55 29.93 -29.09
C GLY A 108 8.19 30.53 -27.72
N PRO A 109 9.07 31.35 -27.11
CA PRO A 109 8.81 32.02 -25.84
C PRO A 109 7.45 32.74 -25.80
N GLY A 110 6.72 32.60 -24.70
CA GLY A 110 5.41 33.22 -24.47
C GLY A 110 4.24 32.57 -25.21
N ALA A 111 4.47 31.54 -26.04
CA ALA A 111 3.41 30.77 -26.67
C ALA A 111 2.49 30.13 -25.63
N ALA A 112 1.19 30.07 -25.91
CA ALA A 112 0.22 29.43 -25.04
C ALA A 112 0.33 27.92 -25.14
N VAL A 113 0.30 27.26 -23.99
CA VAL A 113 0.38 25.80 -23.84
C VAL A 113 -0.59 25.36 -22.75
N THR A 114 -0.88 24.06 -22.67
CA THR A 114 -1.56 23.44 -21.53
C THR A 114 -0.60 22.47 -20.87
N VAL A 115 -0.45 22.54 -19.55
CA VAL A 115 0.26 21.54 -18.77
C VAL A 115 -0.79 20.61 -18.15
N ARG A 116 -0.61 19.31 -18.31
CA ARG A 116 -1.52 18.28 -17.79
C ARG A 116 -0.75 17.26 -16.97
N ALA A 117 -1.08 17.13 -15.70
CA ALA A 117 -0.57 16.04 -14.86
C ALA A 117 -1.59 14.91 -14.79
N LEU A 118 -1.13 13.66 -14.87
CA LEU A 118 -1.97 12.46 -14.81
C LEU A 118 -1.70 11.70 -13.50
N ALA A 119 -2.71 11.06 -12.94
CA ALA A 119 -2.56 10.05 -11.90
C ALA A 119 -1.96 8.76 -12.50
N ASP A 120 -0.71 8.87 -12.97
CA ASP A 120 0.11 7.83 -13.60
C ASP A 120 1.50 8.00 -13.03
N THR A 121 1.90 7.15 -12.09
CA THR A 121 3.20 7.23 -11.41
C THR A 121 4.19 6.18 -11.91
N ALA A 122 5.48 6.43 -11.69
CA ALA A 122 6.51 5.44 -11.96
C ALA A 122 7.77 5.60 -11.10
N VAL A 123 8.40 4.46 -10.80
CA VAL A 123 9.77 4.37 -10.27
C VAL A 123 10.53 3.37 -11.14
N GLY A 124 11.50 3.86 -11.91
CA GLY A 124 12.14 3.04 -12.94
C GLY A 124 11.12 2.55 -13.98
N ASP A 125 11.03 1.23 -14.15
CA ASP A 125 10.08 0.57 -15.06
C ASP A 125 8.80 0.09 -14.33
N HIS A 126 8.66 0.34 -13.02
CA HIS A 126 7.43 0.03 -12.28
C HIS A 126 6.41 1.17 -12.48
N HIS A 127 5.19 0.82 -12.88
CA HIS A 127 4.16 1.77 -13.27
C HIS A 127 2.83 1.47 -12.60
N ALA A 128 2.14 2.53 -12.17
CA ALA A 128 0.76 2.48 -11.71
C ALA A 128 -0.03 3.63 -12.34
N ARG A 129 -1.32 3.40 -12.62
CA ARG A 129 -2.23 4.43 -13.13
C ARG A 129 -3.59 4.30 -12.48
N VAL A 130 -4.25 5.44 -12.24
CA VAL A 130 -5.59 5.49 -11.65
C VAL A 130 -6.60 5.92 -12.71
N GLN A 131 -7.60 5.09 -12.94
CA GLN A 131 -8.55 5.24 -14.04
C GLN A 131 -10.01 5.12 -13.57
N THR A 132 -10.91 5.75 -14.32
CA THR A 132 -12.36 5.56 -14.12
C THR A 132 -12.74 4.10 -14.42
N PRO A 133 -13.57 3.44 -13.60
CA PRO A 133 -14.05 2.07 -13.85
C PRO A 133 -15.11 2.02 -14.97
N ARG A 134 -15.56 3.18 -15.46
CA ARG A 134 -16.62 3.31 -16.47
C ARG A 134 -16.06 3.57 -17.85
N THR A 135 -16.80 3.16 -18.87
CA THR A 135 -16.48 3.48 -20.27
C THR A 135 -16.97 4.90 -20.63
N PRO A 136 -16.14 5.74 -21.29
CA PRO A 136 -14.77 5.47 -21.68
C PRO A 136 -13.80 5.55 -20.49
N VAL A 137 -12.97 4.50 -20.34
CA VAL A 137 -11.91 4.43 -19.32
C VAL A 137 -10.93 5.56 -19.57
N GLN A 138 -10.67 6.36 -18.54
CA GLN A 138 -9.78 7.51 -18.61
C GLN A 138 -8.93 7.58 -17.35
N THR A 139 -7.63 7.84 -17.54
CA THR A 139 -6.74 8.20 -16.42
C THR A 139 -7.12 9.57 -15.90
N TYR A 140 -7.19 9.70 -14.57
CA TYR A 140 -7.47 10.99 -13.93
C TYR A 140 -6.35 11.99 -14.21
N ALA A 141 -6.72 13.26 -14.41
CA ALA A 141 -5.77 14.31 -14.73
C ALA A 141 -6.23 15.69 -14.22
N VAL A 142 -5.26 16.53 -13.91
CA VAL A 142 -5.44 17.98 -13.69
C VAL A 142 -4.72 18.74 -14.79
N GLU A 143 -5.36 19.76 -15.36
CA GLU A 143 -4.80 20.56 -16.44
C GLU A 143 -4.90 22.06 -16.15
N VAL A 144 -3.85 22.80 -16.52
CA VAL A 144 -3.78 24.25 -16.37
C VAL A 144 -3.22 24.91 -17.64
N PRO A 145 -3.76 26.07 -18.05
CA PRO A 145 -3.13 26.87 -19.09
C PRO A 145 -1.84 27.49 -18.57
N ALA A 146 -0.79 27.49 -19.41
CA ALA A 146 0.50 28.10 -19.11
C ALA A 146 1.09 28.76 -20.38
N ARG A 147 2.30 29.31 -20.23
CA ARG A 147 3.09 29.84 -21.34
C ARG A 147 4.51 29.31 -21.32
N VAL A 148 5.11 29.20 -22.50
CA VAL A 148 6.55 28.95 -22.61
C VAL A 148 7.32 30.08 -21.93
N GLY A 149 8.23 29.73 -21.03
CA GLY A 149 8.96 30.62 -20.15
C GLY A 149 8.40 30.72 -18.73
N ASP A 150 7.24 30.11 -18.44
CA ASP A 150 6.71 30.01 -17.08
C ASP A 150 7.52 28.97 -16.29
N GLY A 151 8.09 29.38 -15.15
CA GLY A 151 8.90 28.50 -14.29
C GLY A 151 8.17 28.03 -13.02
N ASP A 152 6.99 28.56 -12.75
CA ASP A 152 6.25 28.39 -11.49
C ASP A 152 4.81 27.90 -11.69
N VAL A 153 4.57 27.08 -12.73
CA VAL A 153 3.24 26.54 -13.02
C VAL A 153 2.75 25.68 -11.84
N GLN A 154 1.57 25.99 -11.30
CA GLN A 154 0.98 25.27 -10.16
C GLN A 154 -0.16 24.37 -10.64
N LEU A 155 -0.05 23.06 -10.44
CA LEU A 155 -1.13 22.11 -10.60
C LEU A 155 -1.54 21.59 -9.23
N LEU A 156 -2.84 21.64 -8.92
CA LEU A 156 -3.41 21.12 -7.68
C LEU A 156 -4.61 20.22 -7.98
N ALA A 157 -4.46 18.92 -7.74
CA ALA A 157 -5.56 17.97 -7.75
C ALA A 157 -6.36 18.12 -6.44
N ARG A 158 -7.58 18.68 -6.53
CA ARG A 158 -8.36 19.07 -5.35
C ARG A 158 -9.17 17.92 -4.77
N TYR A 159 -9.33 17.94 -3.45
CA TYR A 159 -10.21 17.04 -2.70
C TYR A 159 -11.67 17.24 -3.12
N GLU A 160 -12.12 18.49 -3.26
CA GLU A 160 -13.52 18.81 -3.58
C GLU A 160 -13.96 18.29 -4.96
N ASP A 161 -13.03 18.22 -5.90
CA ASP A 161 -13.25 17.71 -7.26
C ASP A 161 -13.05 16.19 -7.37
N GLY A 162 -12.67 15.52 -6.29
CA GLY A 162 -12.33 14.09 -6.25
C GLY A 162 -10.96 13.75 -6.85
N LEU A 163 -10.27 14.71 -7.47
CA LEU A 163 -8.95 14.47 -8.06
C LEU A 163 -7.87 14.21 -6.99
N GLY A 164 -8.03 14.75 -5.78
CA GLY A 164 -7.13 14.48 -4.66
C GLY A 164 -6.95 12.99 -4.39
N GLY A 165 -8.05 12.22 -4.38
CA GLY A 165 -8.04 10.79 -4.08
C GLY A 165 -7.35 9.98 -5.17
N ALA A 166 -7.60 10.31 -6.44
CA ALA A 166 -6.91 9.65 -7.55
C ALA A 166 -5.39 9.88 -7.52
N PHE A 167 -4.94 11.07 -7.13
CA PHE A 167 -3.51 11.35 -7.00
C PHE A 167 -2.91 10.76 -5.72
N ASN A 168 -3.70 10.62 -4.65
CA ASN A 168 -3.29 9.94 -3.43
C ASN A 168 -3.03 8.44 -3.67
N ILE A 169 -3.97 7.74 -4.33
CA ILE A 169 -3.80 6.33 -4.73
C ILE A 169 -2.52 6.16 -5.58
N ALA A 170 -2.28 7.06 -6.54
CA ALA A 170 -1.06 7.02 -7.34
C ALA A 170 0.21 7.22 -6.50
N ASP A 171 0.15 8.06 -5.47
CA ASP A 171 1.27 8.35 -4.59
C ASP A 171 1.55 7.21 -3.60
N ALA A 172 0.53 6.53 -3.08
CA ALA A 172 0.69 5.29 -2.31
C ALA A 172 1.43 4.21 -3.13
N ALA A 173 1.06 4.03 -4.40
CA ALA A 173 1.79 3.12 -5.30
C ALA A 173 3.25 3.55 -5.53
N TYR A 174 3.50 4.86 -5.63
CA TYR A 174 4.87 5.39 -5.72
C TYR A 174 5.71 5.00 -4.50
N ARG A 175 5.17 5.17 -3.28
CA ARG A 175 5.85 4.81 -2.03
C ARG A 175 6.22 3.33 -2.02
N ALA A 176 5.29 2.44 -2.39
CA ALA A 176 5.57 1.01 -2.49
C ALA A 176 6.68 0.71 -3.51
N PHE A 177 6.63 1.30 -4.70
CA PHE A 177 7.64 1.08 -5.73
C PHE A 177 9.04 1.53 -5.30
N VAL A 178 9.16 2.65 -4.58
CA VAL A 178 10.45 3.10 -4.03
C VAL A 178 11.05 2.04 -3.10
N VAL A 179 10.22 1.40 -2.28
CA VAL A 179 10.67 0.41 -1.30
C VAL A 179 11.04 -0.92 -1.95
N TYR A 180 10.17 -1.51 -2.77
CA TYR A 180 10.41 -2.88 -3.25
C TYR A 180 11.16 -2.97 -4.57
N SER A 181 11.14 -1.95 -5.44
CA SER A 181 11.79 -2.03 -6.76
C SER A 181 13.29 -2.38 -6.73
N PRO A 182 14.09 -1.97 -5.71
CA PRO A 182 15.49 -2.39 -5.61
C PRO A 182 15.71 -3.88 -5.32
N HIS A 183 14.66 -4.58 -4.88
CA HIS A 183 14.72 -5.96 -4.38
C HIS A 183 14.07 -6.98 -5.31
N VAL A 184 13.38 -6.52 -6.35
CA VAL A 184 12.72 -7.39 -7.33
C VAL A 184 13.50 -7.43 -8.65
N GLY A 185 13.18 -8.42 -9.48
CA GLY A 185 13.75 -8.59 -10.80
C GLY A 185 13.23 -7.57 -11.82
N ALA A 186 12.83 -8.05 -12.99
CA ALA A 186 12.19 -7.19 -13.98
C ALA A 186 10.85 -6.67 -13.44
N ALA A 187 10.51 -5.42 -13.76
CA ALA A 187 9.20 -4.88 -13.43
C ALA A 187 8.08 -5.73 -14.02
N GLY A 188 7.06 -5.99 -13.20
CA GLY A 188 5.80 -6.60 -13.60
C GLY A 188 4.96 -5.67 -14.49
N PRO A 189 3.77 -6.13 -14.90
CA PRO A 189 2.85 -5.32 -15.69
C PRO A 189 2.44 -4.03 -14.96
N THR A 190 2.01 -3.01 -15.72
CA THR A 190 1.45 -1.78 -15.13
C THR A 190 0.22 -2.09 -14.29
N VAL A 191 0.25 -1.74 -13.01
CA VAL A 191 -0.90 -1.85 -12.11
C VAL A 191 -1.94 -0.80 -12.50
N THR A 192 -3.19 -1.23 -12.68
CA THR A 192 -4.30 -0.31 -12.94
C THR A 192 -5.17 -0.22 -11.70
N PHE A 193 -5.27 0.96 -11.10
CA PHE A 193 -6.26 1.22 -10.05
C PHE A 193 -7.55 1.71 -10.71
N ALA A 194 -8.63 0.95 -10.58
CA ALA A 194 -9.97 1.34 -10.97
C ALA A 194 -10.67 2.01 -9.78
N TRP A 195 -10.97 3.29 -9.90
CA TRP A 195 -11.58 4.07 -8.83
C TRP A 195 -12.47 5.19 -9.38
N GLU A 196 -13.58 5.48 -8.71
CA GLU A 196 -14.39 6.67 -8.96
C GLU A 196 -15.16 7.06 -7.70
N ARG A 197 -15.06 8.33 -7.28
CA ARG A 197 -15.86 8.84 -6.15
C ARG A 197 -17.35 8.57 -6.34
N GLY A 198 -17.97 8.00 -5.31
CA GLY A 198 -19.35 7.55 -5.28
C GLY A 198 -19.62 6.23 -6.01
N TYR A 199 -18.59 5.50 -6.43
CA TYR A 199 -18.73 4.19 -7.07
C TYR A 199 -18.35 3.07 -6.10
N ALA A 200 -19.25 2.10 -5.94
CA ALA A 200 -19.03 0.93 -5.11
C ALA A 200 -18.71 -0.28 -5.98
N PHE A 201 -17.66 -1.02 -5.62
CA PHE A 201 -17.38 -2.33 -6.18
C PHE A 201 -18.00 -3.42 -5.29
N PRO A 202 -18.36 -4.60 -5.84
CA PRO A 202 -18.90 -5.69 -5.03
C PRO A 202 -17.96 -6.22 -3.94
N CYS A 203 -16.64 -6.05 -4.11
CA CYS A 203 -15.61 -6.49 -3.18
C CYS A 203 -15.17 -5.40 -2.18
N SER A 204 -15.79 -4.23 -2.20
CA SER A 204 -15.21 -2.97 -1.69
C SER A 204 -13.88 -2.64 -2.38
N SER A 205 -12.75 -2.79 -1.70
CA SER A 205 -11.42 -2.82 -2.32
C SER A 205 -10.97 -4.26 -2.57
N CYS A 206 -10.38 -4.51 -3.74
CA CYS A 206 -9.81 -5.83 -4.08
C CYS A 206 -8.81 -5.77 -5.24
N TYR A 207 -7.89 -6.74 -5.25
CA TYR A 207 -7.03 -7.07 -6.39
C TYR A 207 -7.62 -8.19 -7.28
N ASP A 208 -7.49 -8.02 -8.60
CA ASP A 208 -7.80 -9.01 -9.65
C ASP A 208 -6.50 -9.44 -10.35
N ASP A 209 -6.15 -10.72 -10.21
CA ASP A 209 -4.93 -11.33 -10.72
C ASP A 209 -4.92 -11.51 -12.26
N GLU A 210 -6.11 -11.62 -12.89
CA GLU A 210 -6.25 -11.83 -14.32
C GLU A 210 -5.86 -10.59 -15.12
N ASP A 211 -6.18 -9.40 -14.61
CA ASP A 211 -6.05 -8.11 -15.31
C ASP A 211 -5.01 -7.14 -14.69
N ASP A 212 -4.37 -7.49 -13.57
CA ASP A 212 -3.54 -6.58 -12.77
C ASP A 212 -4.28 -5.30 -12.37
N GLU A 213 -5.56 -5.46 -12.05
CA GLU A 213 -6.45 -4.37 -11.70
C GLU A 213 -6.73 -4.38 -10.20
N ILE A 214 -6.61 -3.23 -9.56
CA ILE A 214 -7.01 -3.01 -8.18
C ILE A 214 -8.26 -2.14 -8.21
N SER A 215 -9.37 -2.68 -7.74
CA SER A 215 -10.58 -1.91 -7.46
C SER A 215 -10.43 -1.24 -6.10
N ILE A 216 -10.66 0.07 -6.04
CA ILE A 216 -10.63 0.83 -4.77
C ILE A 216 -12.05 1.31 -4.44
N GLY A 217 -12.48 1.09 -3.20
CA GLY A 217 -13.76 1.54 -2.66
C GLY A 217 -13.93 3.05 -2.80
N GLY A 218 -14.95 3.46 -3.55
CA GLY A 218 -15.28 4.87 -3.77
C GLY A 218 -16.61 5.27 -3.15
N GLN A 219 -17.29 4.39 -2.42
CA GLN A 219 -18.60 4.69 -1.84
C GLN A 219 -18.50 5.77 -0.74
N PHE A 220 -19.58 6.54 -0.54
CA PHE A 220 -19.53 7.69 0.39
C PHE A 220 -19.48 7.28 1.87
N ASP A 221 -19.88 6.05 2.17
CA ASP A 221 -19.89 5.45 3.49
C ASP A 221 -18.57 4.73 3.84
N ASP A 222 -17.69 4.54 2.86
CA ASP A 222 -16.44 3.79 2.95
C ASP A 222 -15.51 4.22 1.80
N THR A 223 -14.72 5.27 2.05
CA THR A 223 -13.91 5.95 1.02
C THR A 223 -12.44 5.55 1.15
N ASP A 224 -12.01 4.55 0.38
CA ASP A 224 -10.65 4.01 0.47
C ASP A 224 -9.59 4.87 -0.23
N GLU A 225 -10.00 5.89 -0.99
CA GLU A 225 -9.09 6.73 -1.78
C GLU A 225 -8.04 7.51 -0.95
N TYR A 226 -8.27 7.62 0.36
CA TYR A 226 -7.38 8.23 1.34
C TYR A 226 -6.99 7.26 2.47
N ASP A 227 -7.42 5.99 2.38
CA ASP A 227 -7.04 4.95 3.33
C ASP A 227 -5.82 4.25 2.74
N ASP A 228 -4.68 4.92 2.89
CA ASP A 228 -3.40 4.51 2.30
C ASP A 228 -3.06 3.06 2.64
N ASP A 229 -3.36 2.63 3.86
CA ASP A 229 -3.16 1.25 4.32
C ASP A 229 -3.96 0.24 3.47
N ILE A 230 -5.18 0.58 3.07
CA ILE A 230 -6.04 -0.27 2.23
C ILE A 230 -5.58 -0.27 0.78
N VAL A 231 -5.19 0.90 0.25
CA VAL A 231 -4.59 0.98 -1.10
C VAL A 231 -3.33 0.11 -1.19
N LEU A 232 -2.50 0.13 -0.14
CA LEU A 232 -1.29 -0.66 -0.07
C LEU A 232 -1.54 -2.13 0.21
N HIS A 233 -2.58 -2.49 0.97
CA HIS A 233 -3.02 -3.87 1.17
C HIS A 233 -3.27 -4.54 -0.18
N GLU A 234 -4.09 -3.91 -1.03
CA GLU A 234 -4.40 -4.44 -2.36
C GLU A 234 -3.18 -4.44 -3.29
N LEU A 235 -2.29 -3.46 -3.15
CA LEU A 235 -1.01 -3.46 -3.87
C LEU A 235 -0.06 -4.56 -3.37
N GLY A 236 -0.19 -4.97 -2.10
CA GLY A 236 0.48 -6.11 -1.50
C GLY A 236 0.10 -7.42 -2.19
N HIS A 237 -1.20 -7.61 -2.48
CA HIS A 237 -1.68 -8.75 -3.28
C HIS A 237 -1.03 -8.78 -4.68
N TYR A 238 -1.02 -7.65 -5.40
CA TYR A 238 -0.29 -7.54 -6.67
C TYR A 238 1.21 -7.87 -6.51
N PHE A 239 1.86 -7.36 -5.45
CA PHE A 239 3.27 -7.60 -5.21
C PHE A 239 3.55 -9.10 -5.04
N VAL A 240 2.75 -9.81 -4.24
CA VAL A 240 2.97 -11.23 -3.99
C VAL A 240 2.72 -12.04 -5.25
N GLU A 241 1.65 -11.78 -5.99
CA GLU A 241 1.34 -12.46 -7.25
C GLU A 241 2.45 -12.29 -8.30
N ARG A 242 3.10 -11.12 -8.34
CA ARG A 242 4.12 -10.84 -9.37
C ARG A 242 5.55 -11.18 -8.98
N TYR A 243 5.90 -11.14 -7.70
CA TYR A 243 7.30 -11.25 -7.25
C TYR A 243 7.54 -12.29 -6.15
N SER A 244 6.49 -12.85 -5.55
CA SER A 244 6.57 -13.89 -4.53
C SER A 244 5.76 -15.11 -4.97
N ARG A 245 5.19 -15.85 -4.02
CA ARG A 245 4.28 -16.96 -4.25
C ARG A 245 3.06 -16.80 -3.34
N ASP A 246 1.90 -16.71 -3.97
CA ASP A 246 0.61 -16.82 -3.31
C ASP A 246 -0.04 -18.17 -3.63
N THR A 247 -0.72 -18.76 -2.65
CA THR A 247 -1.60 -19.91 -2.85
C THR A 247 -2.97 -19.71 -2.20
N SER A 248 -3.26 -18.49 -1.74
CA SER A 248 -4.55 -18.09 -1.21
C SER A 248 -5.66 -18.39 -2.24
N PRO A 249 -6.77 -19.01 -1.82
CA PRO A 249 -7.95 -19.17 -2.66
C PRO A 249 -8.76 -17.87 -2.80
N GLY A 250 -8.40 -16.80 -2.08
CA GLY A 250 -9.20 -15.59 -1.94
C GLY A 250 -10.59 -15.85 -1.33
N GLY A 251 -11.45 -14.84 -1.41
CA GLY A 251 -12.81 -14.84 -0.88
C GLY A 251 -12.94 -14.14 0.47
N SER A 252 -14.05 -14.36 1.18
CA SER A 252 -14.39 -13.60 2.38
C SER A 252 -13.62 -14.08 3.63
N HIS A 253 -12.74 -13.22 4.16
CA HIS A 253 -11.83 -13.52 5.28
C HIS A 253 -12.01 -12.62 6.52
N ARG A 254 -12.74 -11.50 6.39
CA ARG A 254 -12.92 -10.54 7.48
C ARG A 254 -13.50 -11.14 8.76
N ASP A 255 -12.87 -10.79 9.88
CA ASP A 255 -13.26 -11.08 11.27
C ASP A 255 -13.53 -12.58 11.54
N ARG A 256 -12.80 -13.47 10.86
CA ARG A 256 -12.92 -14.91 11.05
C ARG A 256 -11.59 -15.62 10.81
N GLN A 257 -11.47 -16.80 11.37
CA GLN A 257 -10.39 -17.71 11.00
C GLN A 257 -10.67 -18.29 9.60
N VAL A 258 -9.65 -18.29 8.75
CA VAL A 258 -9.66 -18.87 7.38
C VAL A 258 -8.51 -19.86 7.21
N THR A 259 -8.48 -20.58 6.08
CA THR A 259 -7.44 -21.59 5.84
C THR A 259 -6.03 -20.98 5.90
N PRO A 260 -5.00 -21.76 6.27
CA PRO A 260 -3.64 -21.24 6.46
C PRO A 260 -3.09 -20.42 5.30
N GLU A 261 -3.26 -20.91 4.08
CA GLU A 261 -2.84 -20.21 2.87
C GLU A 261 -3.62 -18.92 2.60
N HIS A 262 -4.90 -18.86 3.01
CA HIS A 262 -5.73 -17.65 2.86
C HIS A 262 -5.35 -16.59 3.91
N ALA A 263 -5.20 -17.00 5.18
CA ALA A 263 -4.76 -16.09 6.24
C ALA A 263 -3.35 -15.57 5.97
N TYR A 264 -2.50 -16.38 5.35
CA TYR A 264 -1.16 -15.97 4.96
C TYR A 264 -1.19 -14.87 3.90
N GLY A 265 -1.97 -15.04 2.82
CA GLY A 265 -2.10 -14.03 1.77
C GLY A 265 -2.59 -12.67 2.32
N GLU A 266 -3.68 -12.67 3.09
CA GLU A 266 -4.24 -11.43 3.65
C GLU A 266 -3.36 -10.82 4.75
N GLY A 267 -2.74 -11.64 5.59
CA GLY A 267 -1.83 -11.14 6.63
C GLY A 267 -0.54 -10.57 6.04
N LEU A 268 -0.03 -11.16 4.96
CA LEU A 268 1.09 -10.59 4.21
C LEU A 268 0.71 -9.25 3.58
N ALA A 269 -0.48 -9.11 3.02
CA ALA A 269 -0.96 -7.83 2.48
C ALA A 269 -1.03 -6.73 3.56
N TYR A 270 -1.52 -7.04 4.77
CA TYR A 270 -1.46 -6.10 5.89
C TYR A 270 -0.03 -5.76 6.30
N PHE A 271 0.84 -6.77 6.43
CA PHE A 271 2.25 -6.55 6.71
C PHE A 271 2.94 -5.70 5.63
N PHE A 272 2.60 -5.90 4.36
CA PHE A 272 3.14 -5.13 3.26
C PHE A 272 2.79 -3.65 3.42
N ALA A 273 1.51 -3.32 3.67
CA ALA A 273 1.09 -1.95 3.96
C ALA A 273 1.89 -1.34 5.12
N ALA A 274 1.95 -2.04 6.25
CA ALA A 274 2.71 -1.62 7.43
C ALA A 274 4.20 -1.40 7.14
N MET A 275 4.83 -2.27 6.36
CA MET A 275 6.24 -2.14 5.96
C MET A 275 6.47 -0.90 5.08
N ILE A 276 5.58 -0.61 4.14
CA ILE A 276 5.71 0.56 3.26
C ILE A 276 5.51 1.87 4.04
N ASP A 277 4.51 1.91 4.94
CA ASP A 277 4.23 3.09 5.76
C ASP A 277 5.07 3.21 7.03
N ALA A 278 5.87 2.18 7.34
CA ALA A 278 6.65 2.08 8.57
C ALA A 278 5.77 2.33 9.82
N SER A 279 4.60 1.69 9.85
CA SER A 279 3.58 1.84 10.88
C SER A 279 3.05 0.48 11.30
N GLU A 280 2.97 0.22 12.61
CA GLU A 280 2.33 -0.96 13.19
C GLU A 280 0.78 -0.88 13.17
N VAL A 281 0.24 0.28 12.78
CA VAL A 281 -1.20 0.55 12.81
C VAL A 281 -1.74 0.70 11.39
N ILE A 282 -2.69 -0.16 11.06
CA ILE A 282 -3.51 -0.12 9.84
C ILE A 282 -4.83 0.56 10.18
N VAL A 283 -5.19 1.57 9.40
CA VAL A 283 -6.42 2.35 9.60
C VAL A 283 -7.30 2.26 8.36
N ASP A 284 -8.58 1.98 8.60
CA ASP A 284 -9.62 1.83 7.59
C ASP A 284 -10.85 2.62 8.06
N THR A 285 -11.22 3.62 7.26
CA THR A 285 -12.12 4.70 7.68
C THR A 285 -13.49 4.59 7.01
N TYR A 286 -14.53 4.77 7.83
CA TYR A 286 -15.91 4.68 7.39
C TYR A 286 -16.68 5.95 7.75
N GLU A 287 -17.86 6.14 7.15
CA GLU A 287 -18.79 7.17 7.61
C GLU A 287 -19.27 6.87 9.05
N GLY A 288 -18.64 7.56 10.01
CA GLY A 288 -19.02 7.48 11.42
C GLY A 288 -18.46 6.27 12.18
N SER A 289 -17.59 5.47 11.57
CA SER A 289 -16.83 4.41 12.23
C SER A 289 -15.38 4.36 11.74
N LEU A 290 -14.57 3.58 12.45
CA LEU A 290 -13.15 3.38 12.19
C LEU A 290 -12.81 1.95 12.53
N ARG A 291 -12.06 1.29 11.66
CA ARG A 291 -11.35 0.05 11.97
C ARG A 291 -9.87 0.39 12.15
N VAL A 292 -9.31 -0.05 13.28
CA VAL A 292 -7.90 0.13 13.60
C VAL A 292 -7.34 -1.23 13.96
N THR A 293 -6.43 -1.73 13.15
CA THR A 293 -5.70 -2.97 13.43
C THR A 293 -4.29 -2.57 13.84
N ASP A 294 -3.90 -2.91 15.07
CA ASP A 294 -2.52 -2.79 15.55
C ASP A 294 -1.88 -4.17 15.40
N ILE A 295 -0.94 -4.32 14.47
CA ILE A 295 -0.35 -5.62 14.12
C ILE A 295 0.78 -6.02 15.07
N GLU A 296 1.44 -5.08 15.74
CA GLU A 296 2.38 -5.37 16.84
C GLU A 296 1.61 -6.02 17.99
N ARG A 297 0.60 -5.32 18.52
CA ARG A 297 -0.17 -5.85 19.66
C ARG A 297 -1.14 -6.94 19.26
N VAL A 298 -1.39 -7.10 17.95
CA VAL A 298 -2.47 -7.91 17.34
C VAL A 298 -3.79 -7.59 18.03
N THR A 299 -4.24 -6.35 17.87
CA THR A 299 -5.52 -5.88 18.41
C THR A 299 -6.39 -5.22 17.35
N LEU A 300 -7.70 -5.27 17.58
CA LEU A 300 -8.70 -4.61 16.76
C LEU A 300 -9.43 -3.58 17.62
N GLY A 301 -9.35 -2.30 17.24
CA GLY A 301 -9.90 -1.19 18.02
C GLY A 301 -9.33 -1.12 19.45
N GLY A 302 -8.08 -1.56 19.64
CA GLY A 302 -7.41 -1.63 20.94
C GLY A 302 -7.86 -2.81 21.83
N ALA A 303 -8.59 -3.77 21.29
CA ALA A 303 -8.99 -4.98 22.00
C ALA A 303 -8.36 -6.25 21.38
N THR A 304 -7.90 -7.16 22.22
CA THR A 304 -7.55 -8.53 21.80
C THR A 304 -8.82 -9.37 21.67
N HIS A 305 -8.81 -10.31 20.73
CA HIS A 305 -9.88 -11.28 20.54
C HIS A 305 -9.38 -12.70 20.85
N ASP A 306 -10.28 -13.60 21.26
CA ASP A 306 -9.93 -14.98 21.63
C ASP A 306 -9.33 -15.78 20.46
N ASP A 307 -9.64 -15.39 19.22
CA ASP A 307 -9.19 -16.03 17.98
C ASP A 307 -7.93 -15.41 17.39
N PHE A 308 -7.34 -14.39 18.04
CA PHE A 308 -5.99 -13.86 17.74
C PHE A 308 -4.85 -14.72 18.28
N LEU A 309 -5.14 -15.95 18.70
CA LEU A 309 -4.14 -16.91 19.17
C LEU A 309 -4.40 -18.31 18.58
N GLY A 310 -3.31 -18.94 18.14
CA GLY A 310 -3.28 -20.31 17.66
C GLY A 310 -4.15 -20.56 16.43
N THR A 311 -4.52 -21.83 16.26
CA THR A 311 -5.34 -22.28 15.13
C THR A 311 -6.57 -23.04 15.63
N SER A 312 -7.61 -23.08 14.80
CA SER A 312 -8.90 -23.75 15.10
C SER A 312 -8.76 -25.23 15.48
N THR A 313 -7.67 -25.90 15.05
CA THR A 313 -7.40 -27.31 15.36
C THR A 313 -6.25 -27.51 16.35
N GLY A 314 -5.53 -26.45 16.71
CA GLY A 314 -4.29 -26.51 17.48
C GLY A 314 -3.11 -27.15 16.72
N GLY A 315 -3.24 -27.35 15.41
CA GLY A 315 -2.16 -27.81 14.52
C GLY A 315 -1.99 -26.89 13.33
N LEU A 316 -0.89 -27.06 12.59
CA LEU A 316 -0.51 -26.18 11.46
C LEU A 316 -1.54 -26.12 10.34
N GLY A 317 -2.37 -27.16 10.16
CA GLY A 317 -3.44 -27.19 9.16
C GLY A 317 -4.79 -26.64 9.65
N GLY A 318 -4.85 -25.98 10.80
CA GLY A 318 -6.08 -25.36 11.29
C GLY A 318 -6.23 -23.92 10.83
N ASP A 319 -7.47 -23.51 10.60
CA ASP A 319 -7.80 -22.12 10.28
C ASP A 319 -7.28 -21.14 11.34
N LEU A 320 -6.81 -19.97 10.92
CA LEU A 320 -6.28 -18.90 11.78
C LEU A 320 -6.67 -17.52 11.26
N ARG A 321 -6.44 -16.49 12.07
CA ARG A 321 -6.68 -15.09 11.75
C ARG A 321 -5.51 -14.52 10.93
N GLU A 322 -5.82 -13.69 9.94
CA GLU A 322 -4.81 -12.95 9.16
C GLU A 322 -3.98 -12.01 10.03
N GLU A 323 -4.56 -11.47 11.11
CA GLU A 323 -3.84 -10.61 12.05
C GLU A 323 -2.73 -11.35 12.81
N ILE A 324 -2.85 -12.67 13.00
CA ILE A 324 -1.75 -13.49 13.55
C ILE A 324 -0.57 -13.52 12.57
N VAL A 325 -0.85 -13.68 11.28
CA VAL A 325 0.19 -13.69 10.25
C VAL A 325 0.83 -12.32 10.16
N ALA A 326 0.04 -11.25 10.04
CA ALA A 326 0.53 -9.89 9.94
C ALA A 326 1.45 -9.51 11.11
N GLY A 327 1.04 -9.85 12.35
CA GLY A 327 1.86 -9.64 13.54
C GLY A 327 3.19 -10.40 13.49
N VAL A 328 3.17 -11.71 13.24
CA VAL A 328 4.42 -12.50 13.19
C VAL A 328 5.37 -12.01 12.07
N LEU A 329 4.84 -11.53 10.93
CA LEU A 329 5.66 -10.93 9.88
C LEU A 329 6.21 -9.57 10.29
N TRP A 330 5.44 -8.78 11.04
CA TRP A 330 5.86 -7.50 11.62
C TRP A 330 6.99 -7.70 12.64
N ASP A 331 6.82 -8.59 13.62
CA ASP A 331 7.86 -8.90 14.62
C ASP A 331 9.16 -9.42 13.96
N ALA A 332 9.05 -10.13 12.83
CA ALA A 332 10.23 -10.56 12.08
C ALA A 332 10.94 -9.42 11.33
N PHE A 333 10.23 -8.31 11.09
CA PHE A 333 10.69 -7.17 10.31
C PHE A 333 11.32 -6.08 11.18
N ASP A 334 10.61 -5.64 12.22
CA ASP A 334 10.96 -4.48 13.01
C ASP A 334 11.90 -4.85 14.19
N PRO A 335 12.49 -3.88 14.89
CA PRO A 335 13.34 -4.17 16.03
C PRO A 335 12.57 -4.12 17.35
N ALA A 336 12.61 -5.22 18.11
CA ALA A 336 12.30 -5.35 19.54
C ALA A 336 11.94 -4.05 20.29
N SER A 337 10.67 -3.94 20.65
CA SER A 337 10.12 -2.81 21.40
C SER A 337 10.08 -3.07 22.91
N GLY A 338 9.62 -2.09 23.68
CA GLY A 338 9.37 -2.27 25.12
C GLY A 338 8.17 -3.17 25.41
N ASP A 339 7.26 -3.30 24.43
CA ASP A 339 6.07 -4.13 24.51
C ASP A 339 6.38 -5.58 24.12
N GLU A 340 7.41 -5.80 23.29
CA GLU A 340 7.80 -7.11 22.77
C GLU A 340 9.27 -7.45 23.07
N ALA A 341 9.64 -7.44 24.35
CA ALA A 341 11.00 -7.77 24.78
C ALA A 341 11.44 -9.22 24.46
N PHE A 342 10.55 -10.05 23.89
CA PHE A 342 10.84 -11.39 23.39
C PHE A 342 11.33 -11.38 21.95
N ASP A 343 11.00 -10.34 21.17
CA ASP A 343 11.42 -10.23 19.79
C ASP A 343 12.94 -10.01 19.72
N GLY A 344 13.59 -10.91 18.99
CA GLY A 344 15.03 -10.91 18.74
C GLY A 344 15.35 -10.88 17.25
N VAL A 345 14.33 -10.78 16.40
CA VAL A 345 14.44 -10.74 14.95
C VAL A 345 14.29 -9.28 14.53
N ALA A 346 14.95 -8.89 13.44
CA ALA A 346 14.88 -7.51 12.92
C ALA A 346 15.46 -7.53 11.50
N LEU A 347 14.78 -8.19 10.58
CA LEU A 347 15.27 -8.36 9.22
C LEU A 347 15.33 -7.03 8.45
N GLY A 348 14.44 -6.09 8.79
CA GLY A 348 14.19 -4.89 8.02
C GLY A 348 13.77 -5.19 6.57
N VAL A 349 13.66 -4.13 5.76
CA VAL A 349 13.17 -4.21 4.38
C VAL A 349 13.98 -5.22 3.54
N ALA A 350 15.31 -5.16 3.63
CA ALA A 350 16.17 -5.99 2.78
C ALA A 350 16.05 -7.49 3.11
N GLY A 351 16.05 -7.86 4.40
CA GLY A 351 15.93 -9.25 4.80
C GLY A 351 14.54 -9.82 4.54
N GLN A 352 13.48 -9.02 4.76
CA GLN A 352 12.12 -9.47 4.47
C GLN A 352 11.89 -9.67 2.97
N LEU A 353 12.32 -8.71 2.14
CA LEU A 353 12.17 -8.86 0.70
C LEU A 353 13.03 -9.98 0.13
N GLU A 354 14.20 -10.29 0.69
CA GLU A 354 14.98 -11.49 0.32
C GLU A 354 14.18 -12.77 0.60
N LEU A 355 13.53 -12.89 1.76
CA LEU A 355 12.70 -14.06 2.06
C LEU A 355 11.49 -14.17 1.12
N LEU A 356 10.75 -13.09 0.90
CA LEU A 356 9.56 -13.10 0.06
C LEU A 356 9.93 -13.36 -1.42
N VAL A 357 10.90 -12.62 -1.96
CA VAL A 357 11.19 -12.60 -3.40
C VAL A 357 12.14 -13.70 -3.84
N ASP A 358 13.12 -14.10 -3.01
CA ASP A 358 14.13 -15.08 -3.42
C ASP A 358 13.89 -16.48 -2.84
N VAL A 359 13.31 -16.58 -1.64
CA VAL A 359 13.13 -17.87 -0.94
C VAL A 359 11.74 -18.44 -1.18
N LEU A 360 10.69 -17.71 -0.79
CA LEU A 360 9.32 -18.20 -0.83
C LEU A 360 8.73 -18.24 -2.24
N SER A 361 9.27 -17.44 -3.16
CA SER A 361 8.93 -17.50 -4.58
C SER A 361 9.44 -18.77 -5.29
N ASP A 362 10.45 -19.47 -4.74
CA ASP A 362 11.01 -20.66 -5.37
C ASP A 362 10.01 -21.83 -5.28
N PRO A 363 9.53 -22.38 -6.40
CA PRO A 363 8.60 -23.52 -6.37
C PRO A 363 9.24 -24.81 -5.82
N ARG A 364 10.53 -24.79 -5.52
CA ARG A 364 11.27 -25.87 -4.84
C ARG A 364 11.44 -25.63 -3.35
N ALA A 365 10.98 -24.49 -2.82
CA ALA A 365 10.93 -24.26 -1.39
C ALA A 365 10.17 -25.40 -0.72
N THR A 366 10.63 -25.78 0.47
CA THR A 366 9.98 -26.83 1.25
C THR A 366 8.64 -26.31 1.71
N ASP A 367 7.57 -27.01 1.32
CA ASP A 367 6.22 -26.82 1.85
C ASP A 367 6.17 -27.46 3.25
N TYR A 368 6.07 -26.62 4.28
CA TYR A 368 6.04 -26.97 5.69
C TYR A 368 4.74 -26.45 6.30
N GLY A 369 3.87 -27.35 6.77
CA GLY A 369 2.60 -26.95 7.38
C GLY A 369 1.41 -27.47 6.60
N ALA A 370 0.47 -26.59 6.28
CA ALA A 370 -0.62 -26.87 5.35
C ALA A 370 -0.10 -26.84 3.90
N THR A 371 -0.82 -27.47 2.99
CA THR A 371 -0.43 -27.44 1.57
C THR A 371 -0.59 -26.04 1.00
N GLY A 372 0.50 -25.44 0.54
CA GLY A 372 0.46 -24.07 0.02
C GLY A 372 1.76 -23.31 0.28
N VAL A 373 1.64 -21.99 0.40
CA VAL A 373 2.53 -21.14 1.18
C VAL A 373 1.69 -20.65 2.36
N ASP A 374 2.19 -20.86 3.58
CA ASP A 374 1.56 -20.40 4.81
C ASP A 374 2.58 -19.84 5.82
N LEU A 375 2.11 -19.46 7.01
CA LEU A 375 2.94 -18.90 8.06
C LEU A 375 4.07 -19.84 8.53
N ALA A 376 3.86 -21.15 8.48
CA ALA A 376 4.87 -22.13 8.87
C ALA A 376 5.99 -22.24 7.83
N ASP A 377 5.71 -22.01 6.54
CA ASP A 377 6.73 -21.84 5.50
C ASP A 377 7.60 -20.61 5.77
N PHE A 378 6.99 -19.49 6.15
CA PHE A 378 7.72 -18.27 6.50
C PHE A 378 8.63 -18.48 7.72
N LEU A 379 8.11 -19.06 8.81
CA LEU A 379 8.91 -19.40 10.00
C LEU A 379 10.04 -20.39 9.68
N HIS A 380 9.79 -21.34 8.79
CA HIS A 380 10.83 -22.25 8.30
C HIS A 380 11.90 -21.51 7.48
N ALA A 381 11.51 -20.58 6.62
CA ALA A 381 12.43 -19.75 5.84
C ALA A 381 13.27 -18.81 6.72
N LEU A 382 12.71 -18.27 7.81
CA LEU A 382 13.46 -17.51 8.82
C LEU A 382 14.61 -18.34 9.41
N GLU A 383 14.32 -19.57 9.83
CA GLU A 383 15.34 -20.46 10.41
C GLU A 383 16.37 -20.90 9.36
N CYS A 384 15.90 -21.38 8.20
CA CYS A 384 16.73 -22.12 7.26
C CYS A 384 17.41 -21.28 6.18
N SER A 385 16.85 -20.12 5.85
CA SER A 385 17.38 -19.23 4.83
C SER A 385 17.97 -17.96 5.44
N ALA A 386 17.24 -17.27 6.32
CA ALA A 386 17.76 -16.07 6.98
C ALA A 386 18.73 -16.39 8.14
N GLY A 387 18.77 -17.65 8.60
CA GLY A 387 19.68 -18.08 9.67
C GLY A 387 19.31 -17.54 11.05
N VAL A 388 18.04 -17.18 11.25
CA VAL A 388 17.52 -16.76 12.55
C VAL A 388 17.63 -17.94 13.53
N PRO A 389 18.15 -17.73 14.76
CA PRO A 389 18.23 -18.80 15.74
C PRO A 389 16.87 -19.43 16.01
N ALA A 390 16.81 -20.77 16.06
CA ALA A 390 15.56 -21.49 16.33
C ALA A 390 14.83 -21.05 17.62
N ALA A 391 15.57 -20.56 18.62
CA ALA A 391 14.95 -20.03 19.84
C ALA A 391 14.17 -18.73 19.59
N ASP A 392 14.65 -17.88 18.68
CA ASP A 392 14.03 -16.60 18.34
C ASP A 392 12.82 -16.86 17.42
N VAL A 393 12.94 -17.76 16.43
CA VAL A 393 11.80 -18.23 15.61
C VAL A 393 10.71 -18.87 16.48
N GLN A 394 11.10 -19.67 17.49
CA GLN A 394 10.14 -20.24 18.43
C GLN A 394 9.46 -19.17 19.29
N ALA A 395 10.16 -18.09 19.65
CA ALA A 395 9.58 -17.00 20.43
C ALA A 395 8.45 -16.31 19.66
N LEU A 396 8.65 -16.02 18.36
CA LEU A 396 7.60 -15.47 17.48
C LEU A 396 6.38 -16.40 17.40
N ALA A 397 6.60 -17.70 17.22
CA ALA A 397 5.50 -18.67 17.18
C ALA A 397 4.76 -18.79 18.52
N ASP A 398 5.50 -18.83 19.64
CA ASP A 398 4.95 -18.98 20.99
C ASP A 398 4.11 -17.76 21.40
N ASP A 399 4.51 -16.57 20.99
CA ASP A 399 3.83 -15.32 21.31
C ASP A 399 2.38 -15.31 20.79
N ARG A 400 2.16 -15.78 19.56
CA ARG A 400 0.81 -15.96 19.00
C ARG A 400 0.22 -17.36 19.19
N ALA A 401 0.82 -18.17 20.05
CA ALA A 401 0.45 -19.58 20.28
C ALA A 401 0.29 -20.40 18.99
N PHE A 402 1.03 -20.03 17.93
CA PHE A 402 1.03 -20.71 16.65
C PHE A 402 1.76 -22.07 16.81
N PRO A 403 1.18 -23.20 16.36
CA PRO A 403 1.67 -24.54 16.69
C PRO A 403 2.89 -24.98 15.85
N TYR A 404 3.87 -24.09 15.68
CA TYR A 404 5.15 -24.33 15.02
C TYR A 404 6.22 -24.79 16.03
N VAL A 405 7.12 -25.65 15.58
CA VAL A 405 8.25 -26.14 16.38
C VAL A 405 9.54 -25.90 15.61
N ALA A 406 10.31 -24.90 16.05
CA ALA A 406 11.60 -24.58 15.49
C ALA A 406 12.67 -25.63 15.83
N GLY A 407 13.77 -25.67 15.06
CA GLY A 407 14.84 -26.64 15.27
C GLY A 407 14.56 -28.02 14.65
N GLY A 408 13.53 -28.11 13.79
CA GLY A 408 13.15 -29.32 13.05
C GLY A 408 14.15 -29.73 11.95
N GLY A 409 15.09 -28.85 11.62
CA GLY A 409 16.17 -29.05 10.65
C GLY A 409 15.92 -28.36 9.31
N CYS A 410 17.03 -28.03 8.65
CA CYS A 410 17.20 -27.59 7.27
C CYS A 410 18.05 -28.67 6.55
#